data_AF-A0A0H0XRV6-F1
#
_entry.id   AF-A0A0H0XRV6-F1
#
_cell.length_a   1.000
_cell.length_b   1.000
_cell.length_c   1.000
_cell.angle_alpha   90.00
_cell.angle_beta   90.00
_cell.angle_gamma   90.00
#
_symmetry.space_group_name_H-M   'P 1'
#
loop_
_entity.id
_entity.type
_entity.pdbx_description
1 polymer ?
#
loop_
_entity_poly.entity_id
_entity_poly.type
_entity_poly.pdbx_seq_one_letter_code
_entity_poly.pdbx_strand_id
1 'polypeptide(L)'
;MDDRSRDDFGALVGWTSTRSGDRLTLRLQSVRTPPPHSEADVDSRLYMLDRNQAAQLANYLFEMSGHTKPGKRGRGWLARLFG
;
A
#
# COMPACT_ATOMS: atom_id res chain seq x y z
N MET A 1 -2.09 24.37 21.23
CA MET A 1 -0.98 24.56 20.28
C MET A 1 -0.92 23.29 19.44
N ASP A 2 -1.34 23.40 18.18
CA ASP A 2 -1.34 22.30 17.21
C ASP A 2 0.11 21.93 16.85
N ASP A 3 0.60 20.80 17.36
CA ASP A 3 1.83 20.16 16.88
C ASP A 3 1.53 19.41 15.56
N ARG A 4 1.28 20.17 14.50
CA ARG A 4 1.02 19.65 13.14
C ARG A 4 2.30 19.35 12.34
N SER A 5 3.40 19.08 13.02
CA SER A 5 4.68 18.70 12.39
C SER A 5 5.40 17.56 13.10
N ARG A 6 4.70 16.72 13.86
CA ARG A 6 5.22 15.39 14.15
C ARG A 6 5.18 14.61 12.87
N ASP A 7 6.33 14.42 12.26
CA ASP A 7 6.42 13.57 11.08
C ASP A 7 5.76 12.22 11.37
N ASP A 8 4.77 11.91 10.56
CA ASP A 8 3.79 10.86 10.81
C ASP A 8 4.28 9.52 10.24
N PHE A 9 5.59 9.27 10.40
CA PHE A 9 6.29 8.09 9.91
C PHE A 9 6.80 7.21 11.06
N GLY A 10 6.94 5.92 10.76
CA GLY A 10 7.44 4.89 11.66
C GLY A 10 7.74 3.61 10.89
N ALA A 11 8.32 2.61 11.56
CA ALA A 11 8.53 1.29 10.98
C ALA A 11 7.19 0.56 10.88
N LEU A 12 6.85 0.08 9.68
CA LEU A 12 5.66 -0.74 9.46
C LEU A 12 5.88 -2.13 10.08
N VAL A 13 5.07 -2.48 11.08
CA VAL A 13 5.16 -3.76 11.81
C VAL A 13 4.03 -4.71 11.46
N GLY A 14 2.97 -4.21 10.83
CA GLY A 14 1.84 -5.04 10.40
C GLY A 14 0.90 -4.31 9.46
N TRP A 15 0.16 -5.09 8.68
CA TRP A 15 -0.96 -4.60 7.90
C TRP A 15 -2.02 -5.69 7.74
N THR A 16 -3.28 -5.27 7.68
CA THR A 16 -4.39 -6.15 7.32
C THR A 16 -5.29 -5.47 6.31
N SER A 17 -5.98 -6.26 5.49
CA SER A 17 -6.97 -5.74 4.56
C SER A 17 -8.29 -6.50 4.70
N THR A 18 -9.39 -5.77 4.57
CA THR A 18 -10.73 -6.35 4.53
C THR A 18 -11.51 -5.71 3.40
N ARG A 19 -12.24 -6.51 2.66
CA ARG A 19 -13.08 -6.05 1.56
C ARG A 19 -14.55 -6.11 1.97
N SER A 20 -15.26 -5.01 1.75
CA SER A 20 -16.71 -4.94 1.94
C SER A 20 -17.33 -4.29 0.70
N GLY A 21 -18.02 -5.10 -0.10
CA GLY A 21 -18.53 -4.70 -1.41
C GLY A 21 -17.42 -4.18 -2.33
N ASP A 22 -17.53 -2.90 -2.69
CA ASP A 22 -16.59 -2.18 -3.57
C ASP A 22 -15.55 -1.34 -2.83
N ARG A 23 -15.55 -1.40 -1.49
CA ARG A 23 -14.55 -0.72 -0.66
C ARG A 23 -13.56 -1.72 -0.08
N LEU A 24 -12.32 -1.28 0.04
CA LEU A 24 -11.23 -1.96 0.71
C LEU A 24 -10.83 -1.13 1.92
N THR A 25 -10.84 -1.75 3.09
CA THR A 25 -10.28 -1.17 4.32
C THR A 25 -8.88 -1.72 4.50
N LEU A 26 -7.90 -0.83 4.56
CA LEU A 26 -6.49 -1.15 4.81
C LEU A 26 -6.13 -0.63 6.20
N ARG A 27 -5.76 -1.52 7.12
CA ARG A 27 -5.18 -1.17 8.40
C ARG A 27 -3.67 -1.26 8.30
N LEU A 28 -2.96 -0.17 8.59
CA LEU A 28 -1.51 -0.13 8.69
C LEU A 28 -1.11 0.09 10.16
N GLN A 29 -0.14 -0.67 10.63
CA GLN A 29 0.36 -0.61 12.00
C GLN A 29 1.84 -0.25 12.00
N SER A 30 2.21 0.82 12.71
CA SER A 30 3.58 1.31 12.77
C SER A 30 4.04 1.56 14.21
N VAL A 31 5.35 1.50 14.40
CA VAL A 31 6.04 1.87 15.65
C VAL A 31 7.06 2.97 15.36
N ARG A 32 7.28 3.85 16.33
CA ARG A 32 8.21 5.00 16.16
C ARG A 32 9.47 4.85 16.98
N THR A 33 9.45 4.04 18.02
CA THR A 33 10.61 3.76 18.85
C THR A 33 11.49 2.70 18.17
N PRO A 34 12.74 2.48 18.60
CA PRO A 34 13.53 1.29 18.29
C PRO A 34 13.19 0.09 19.22
N PRO A 35 13.33 -1.17 18.77
CA PRO A 35 12.98 -2.32 19.60
C PRO A 35 13.76 -2.34 20.93
N PRO A 36 13.17 -2.87 22.02
CA PRO A 36 11.91 -3.61 22.09
C PRO A 36 10.65 -2.70 22.13
N HIS A 37 9.55 -3.18 21.52
CA HIS A 37 8.24 -2.53 21.51
C HIS A 37 7.20 -3.32 22.27
N SER A 38 6.26 -2.61 22.88
CA SER A 38 5.02 -3.17 23.41
C SER A 38 3.84 -2.91 22.47
N GLU A 39 2.72 -3.59 22.69
CA GLU A 39 1.49 -3.33 21.94
C GLU A 39 1.00 -1.87 22.08
N ALA A 40 1.31 -1.21 23.20
CA ALA A 40 0.96 0.18 23.45
C ALA A 40 1.73 1.17 22.57
N ASP A 41 2.86 0.74 21.98
CA ASP A 41 3.68 1.56 21.08
C ASP A 41 3.19 1.53 19.62
N VAL A 42 2.17 0.72 19.32
CA VAL A 42 1.67 0.49 17.96
C VAL A 42 0.61 1.53 17.58
N ASP A 43 0.95 2.44 16.68
CA ASP A 43 -0.02 3.32 16.01
C ASP A 43 -0.75 2.55 14.91
N SER A 44 -2.06 2.75 14.77
CA SER A 44 -2.90 2.09 13.77
C SER A 44 -3.64 3.12 12.93
N ARG A 45 -3.43 3.08 11.61
CA ARG A 45 -4.17 3.91 10.63
C ARG A 45 -5.07 3.05 9.77
N LEU A 46 -6.28 3.55 9.55
CA LEU A 46 -7.29 2.92 8.70
C LEU A 46 -7.55 3.78 7.47
N TYR A 47 -7.38 3.18 6.30
CA TYR A 47 -7.70 3.79 5.02
C TYR A 47 -8.87 3.04 4.39
N MET A 48 -9.89 3.78 3.98
CA MET A 48 -10.96 3.24 3.14
C MET A 48 -10.72 3.67 1.70
N LEU A 49 -10.53 2.69 0.83
CA LEU A 49 -10.21 2.88 -0.57
C LEU A 49 -11.32 2.28 -1.42
N ASP A 50 -11.63 2.88 -2.57
CA ASP A 50 -12.26 2.11 -3.64
C ASP A 50 -11.26 1.18 -4.35
N ARG A 51 -11.76 0.38 -5.28
CA ARG A 51 -10.95 -0.56 -6.07
C ARG A 51 -9.85 0.13 -6.88
N ASN A 52 -10.11 1.31 -7.45
CA ASN A 52 -9.16 2.02 -8.29
C ASN A 52 -8.04 2.62 -7.44
N GLN A 53 -8.40 3.23 -6.30
CA GLN A 53 -7.44 3.76 -5.33
C GLN A 53 -6.56 2.65 -4.76
N ALA A 54 -7.14 1.50 -4.40
CA ALA A 54 -6.37 0.34 -3.94
C ALA A 54 -5.40 -0.18 -5.02
N ALA A 55 -5.85 -0.25 -6.28
CA ALA A 55 -5.00 -0.67 -7.39
C ALA A 55 -3.83 0.29 -7.64
N GLN A 56 -4.08 1.60 -7.56
CA GLN A 56 -3.03 2.62 -7.69
C GLN A 56 -2.02 2.55 -6.56
N LEU A 57 -2.48 2.41 -5.31
CA LEU A 57 -1.59 2.25 -4.15
C LEU A 57 -0.74 0.99 -4.27
N ALA A 58 -1.36 -0.16 -4.61
CA ALA A 58 -0.63 -1.40 -4.81
C ALA A 58 0.42 -1.28 -5.92
N ASN A 59 0.07 -0.59 -7.02
CA ASN A 59 1.01 -0.35 -8.10
C ASN A 59 2.19 0.52 -7.67
N TYR A 60 1.91 1.60 -6.97
CA TYR A 60 2.93 2.52 -6.48
C TYR A 60 3.94 1.80 -5.56
N LEU A 61 3.43 1.01 -4.60
CA LEU A 61 4.27 0.22 -3.70
C LEU A 61 5.09 -0.83 -4.47
N PHE A 62 4.49 -1.48 -5.46
CA PHE A 62 5.17 -2.46 -6.30
C PHE A 62 6.32 -1.84 -7.11
N GLU A 63 6.07 -0.74 -7.81
CA GLU A 63 7.10 -0.03 -8.59
C GLU A 63 8.21 0.55 -7.69
N MET A 64 7.85 1.11 -6.52
CA MET A 64 8.81 1.64 -5.55
C MET A 64 9.74 0.56 -4.99
N SER A 65 9.27 -0.68 -4.88
CA SER A 65 10.10 -1.81 -4.42
C SER A 65 11.15 -2.27 -5.44
N GLY A 66 11.34 -1.56 -6.55
CA GLY A 66 12.26 -1.91 -7.62
C GLY A 66 11.74 -3.04 -8.52
N HIS A 67 10.55 -3.57 -8.25
CA HIS A 67 9.90 -4.53 -9.11
C HIS A 67 9.32 -3.81 -10.32
N THR A 68 9.72 -4.23 -11.52
CA THR A 68 9.03 -3.82 -12.73
C THR A 68 7.82 -4.74 -12.94
N LYS A 69 6.69 -4.16 -13.35
CA LYS A 69 5.53 -4.99 -13.76
C LYS A 69 6.02 -6.05 -14.74
N PRO A 70 5.59 -7.31 -14.64
CA PRO A 70 5.85 -8.28 -15.70
C PRO A 70 5.47 -7.63 -17.02
N GLY A 71 6.47 -7.33 -17.86
CA GLY A 71 6.21 -6.72 -19.15
C GLY A 71 5.19 -7.58 -19.87
N LYS A 72 4.20 -6.97 -20.54
CA LYS A 72 3.25 -7.69 -21.38
C LYS A 72 4.02 -8.36 -22.53
N ARG A 73 4.66 -9.50 -22.26
CA ARG A 73 5.29 -10.36 -23.25
C ARG A 73 4.16 -10.94 -24.08
N GLY A 74 3.86 -10.34 -25.23
CA GLY A 74 2.96 -10.97 -26.19
C GLY A 74 2.00 -10.08 -26.99
N ARG A 75 2.33 -8.82 -27.31
CA ARG A 75 1.54 -8.04 -28.30
C ARG A 75 2.29 -7.60 -29.55
N GLY A 76 3.48 -8.13 -29.82
CA GLY A 76 4.31 -7.68 -30.94
C GLY A 76 3.94 -8.27 -32.32
N TRP A 77 3.45 -9.51 -32.36
CA TRP A 77 3.30 -10.24 -33.64
C TRP A 77 1.84 -10.55 -34.00
N LEU A 78 1.06 -11.09 -33.06
CA LEU A 78 -0.36 -11.41 -33.30
C LEU A 78 -1.27 -10.17 -33.42
N ALA A 79 -0.86 -9.02 -32.85
CA ALA A 79 -1.62 -7.77 -32.96
C ALA A 79 -1.46 -7.06 -34.32
N ARG A 80 -0.45 -7.42 -35.14
CA ARG A 80 -0.24 -6.90 -36.50
C ARG A 80 -0.99 -7.69 -37.59
N LEU A 81 -1.53 -8.86 -37.25
CA LEU A 81 -2.24 -9.74 -38.18
C LEU A 81 -3.77 -9.65 -38.06
N PHE A 82 -4.29 -9.12 -36.95
CA PHE A 82 -5.72 -8.97 -36.69
C PHE A 82 -6.11 -7.51 -36.39
N GLY A 83 -5.30 -6.56 -36.85
CA GLY A 83 -5.56 -5.12 -36.85
C GLY A 83 -5.25 -4.53 -38.21
#